data_AF-A0A359D9M4-F1
#
_entry.id   AF-A0A359D9M4-F1
#
_cell.length_a   1.000
_cell.length_b   1.000
_cell.length_c   1.000
_cell.angle_alpha   90.00
_cell.angle_beta   90.00
_cell.angle_gamma   90.00
#
_symmetry.space_group_name_H-M   'P 1'
#
loop_
_entity.id
_entity.type
_entity.pdbx_description
1 polymer ?
#
loop_
_entity_poly.entity_id
_entity_poly.type
_entity_poly.pdbx_seq_one_letter_code
_entity_poly.pdbx_strand_id
1 'polypeptide(L)'
;MMRSPRLRAGIATLLLTIGAPSFALTTATIASSTLSSDCLAYRVVGICFWLRCTSSGCSVETSVKVRHFVPDAVVSSYANTGANPWLEVRPMSPPNATAQGGGDGTTN
;
A
#
# COMPACT_ATOMS: atom_id res chain seq x y z
N MET A 1 -8.36 18.24 -39.00
CA MET A 1 -8.96 18.10 -37.66
C MET A 1 -8.11 18.89 -36.66
N MET A 2 -8.44 20.17 -36.45
CA MET A 2 -7.57 21.12 -35.74
C MET A 2 -7.88 21.05 -34.23
N ARG A 3 -6.98 20.45 -33.43
CA ARG A 3 -7.12 20.41 -31.96
C ARG A 3 -6.91 21.84 -31.42
N SER A 4 -7.98 22.43 -30.89
CA SER A 4 -7.99 23.81 -30.37
C SER A 4 -6.95 24.00 -29.25
N PRO A 5 -6.04 24.99 -29.36
CA PRO A 5 -5.01 25.27 -28.34
C PRO A 5 -5.62 25.70 -27.01
N ARG A 6 -6.84 26.27 -27.02
CA ARG A 6 -7.59 26.64 -25.81
C ARG A 6 -8.04 25.42 -25.01
N LEU A 7 -8.35 24.32 -25.70
CA LEU A 7 -8.72 23.06 -25.06
C LEU A 7 -7.52 22.43 -24.35
N ARG A 8 -6.34 22.51 -24.97
CA ARG A 8 -5.08 22.02 -24.37
C ARG A 8 -4.67 22.83 -23.14
N ALA A 9 -4.82 24.15 -23.20
CA ALA A 9 -4.57 25.02 -22.06
C ALA A 9 -5.50 24.66 -20.89
N GLY A 10 -6.81 24.51 -21.14
CA GLY A 10 -7.77 24.13 -20.09
C GLY A 10 -7.47 22.78 -19.43
N ILE A 11 -7.08 21.77 -20.20
CA ILE A 11 -6.67 20.45 -19.67
C ILE A 11 -5.42 20.56 -18.80
N ALA A 12 -4.42 21.34 -19.24
CA ALA A 12 -3.19 21.54 -18.48
C ALA A 12 -3.46 22.26 -17.15
N THR A 13 -4.30 23.31 -17.15
CA THR A 13 -4.67 24.01 -15.91
C THR A 13 -5.41 23.10 -14.94
N LEU A 14 -6.30 22.24 -15.44
CA LEU A 14 -7.01 21.26 -14.62
C LEU A 14 -6.04 20.23 -14.00
N LEU A 15 -5.07 19.73 -14.77
CA LEU A 15 -4.07 18.76 -14.28
C LEU A 15 -3.17 19.34 -13.19
N LEU A 16 -2.77 20.62 -13.31
CA LEU A 16 -1.95 21.31 -12.30
C LEU A 16 -2.67 21.51 -10.96
N THR A 17 -4.01 21.58 -10.96
CA THR A 17 -4.80 21.77 -9.73
C THR A 17 -5.09 20.46 -8.96
N ILE A 18 -4.76 19.30 -9.51
CA ILE A 18 -5.04 17.98 -8.90
C ILE A 18 -3.91 17.54 -7.93
N GLY A 19 -2.83 18.32 -7.82
CA GLY A 19 -1.75 18.07 -6.85
C GLY A 19 -2.23 18.25 -5.41
N ALA A 20 -2.83 17.21 -4.83
CA ALA A 20 -3.17 17.17 -3.42
C ALA A 20 -1.88 17.08 -2.58
N PRO A 21 -1.79 17.79 -1.43
CA PRO A 21 -0.69 17.59 -0.50
C PRO A 21 -0.70 16.13 -0.03
N SER A 22 0.48 15.51 0.05
CA SER A 22 0.64 14.22 0.70
C SER A 22 0.27 14.39 2.17
N PHE A 23 -0.90 13.89 2.57
CA PHE A 23 -1.30 13.88 3.97
C PHE A 23 -0.30 13.07 4.80
N ALA A 24 -0.10 13.47 6.05
CA ALA A 24 0.70 12.70 6.98
C ALA A 24 0.04 11.33 7.20
N LEU A 25 0.78 10.27 6.93
CA LEU A 25 0.35 8.89 7.17
C LEU A 25 0.51 8.58 8.65
N THR A 26 -0.46 7.86 9.20
CA THR A 26 -0.42 7.31 10.54
C THR A 26 -0.40 5.79 10.50
N THR A 27 0.06 5.17 11.57
CA THR A 27 -0.04 3.72 11.75
C THR A 27 -1.50 3.26 11.65
N ALA A 28 -2.46 4.06 12.16
CA ALA A 28 -3.88 3.76 12.05
C ALA A 28 -4.37 3.75 10.60
N THR A 29 -3.96 4.72 9.78
CA THR A 29 -4.32 4.75 8.34
C THR A 29 -3.68 3.62 7.54
N ILE A 30 -2.44 3.24 7.87
CA ILE A 30 -1.77 2.11 7.23
C ILE A 30 -2.49 0.82 7.63
N ALA A 31 -2.71 0.59 8.93
CA ALA A 31 -3.41 -0.58 9.43
C ALA A 31 -4.81 -0.73 8.81
N SER A 32 -5.61 0.34 8.76
CA SER A 32 -6.93 0.29 8.14
C SER A 32 -6.87 0.00 6.65
N SER A 33 -5.89 0.56 5.92
CA SER A 33 -5.69 0.26 4.50
C SER A 33 -5.32 -1.20 4.24
N THR A 34 -4.49 -1.80 5.10
CA THR A 34 -4.07 -3.21 4.98
C THR A 34 -5.18 -4.20 5.30
N LEU A 35 -6.17 -3.79 6.08
CA LEU A 35 -7.36 -4.59 6.41
C LEU A 35 -8.48 -4.45 5.36
N SER A 36 -8.31 -3.62 4.33
CA SER A 36 -9.29 -3.48 3.26
C SER A 36 -9.45 -4.78 2.48
N SER A 37 -10.67 -5.02 1.96
CA SER A 37 -10.98 -6.21 1.15
C SER A 37 -10.11 -6.32 -0.10
N ASP A 38 -9.76 -5.17 -0.69
CA ASP A 38 -8.93 -5.10 -1.89
C ASP A 38 -7.48 -5.49 -1.60
N CYS A 39 -6.93 -5.05 -0.46
CA CYS A 39 -5.56 -5.39 -0.07
C CYS A 39 -5.42 -6.85 0.37
N LEU A 40 -6.32 -7.34 1.22
CA LEU A 40 -6.28 -8.72 1.70
C LEU A 40 -6.47 -9.75 0.59
N ALA A 41 -7.09 -9.37 -0.53
CA ALA A 41 -7.39 -10.24 -1.66
C ALA A 41 -7.99 -11.59 -1.23
N TYR A 42 -8.86 -11.53 -0.22
CA TYR A 42 -9.37 -12.70 0.48
C TYR A 42 -10.26 -13.53 -0.46
N ARG A 43 -9.91 -14.81 -0.66
CA ARG A 43 -10.67 -15.70 -1.54
C ARG A 43 -10.68 -17.13 -1.00
N VAL A 44 -11.87 -17.74 -1.04
CA VAL A 44 -12.02 -19.18 -0.89
C VAL A 44 -11.49 -19.86 -2.15
N VAL A 45 -10.46 -20.70 -2.00
CA VAL A 45 -9.80 -21.39 -3.11
C VAL A 45 -10.03 -22.90 -3.08
N GLY A 46 -10.74 -23.40 -2.07
CA GLY A 46 -11.12 -24.81 -1.99
C GLY A 46 -11.57 -25.22 -0.60
N ILE A 47 -11.55 -26.52 -0.37
CA ILE A 47 -11.90 -27.16 0.90
C ILE A 47 -10.81 -28.17 1.26
N CYS A 48 -10.52 -28.27 2.55
CA CYS A 48 -9.63 -29.27 3.13
C CYS A 48 -10.50 -30.32 3.82
N PHE A 49 -10.19 -31.60 3.58
CA PHE A 49 -10.78 -32.71 4.30
C PHE A 49 -9.75 -33.23 5.29
N TRP A 50 -10.17 -33.35 6.54
CA TRP A 50 -9.37 -33.87 7.64
C TRP A 50 -10.04 -35.14 8.16
N LEU A 51 -9.27 -36.20 8.38
CA LEU A 51 -9.79 -37.38 9.06
C LEU A 51 -9.49 -37.26 10.55
N ARG A 52 -10.53 -37.15 11.38
CA ARG A 52 -10.43 -37.15 12.84
C ARG A 52 -10.85 -38.52 13.35
N CYS A 53 -9.98 -39.21 14.07
CA CYS A 53 -10.27 -40.50 14.68
C CYS A 53 -10.26 -40.40 16.21
N THR A 54 -11.22 -41.08 16.84
CA THR A 54 -11.30 -41.33 18.28
C THR A 54 -11.35 -42.84 18.51
N SER A 55 -11.38 -43.27 19.77
CA SER A 55 -11.53 -44.69 20.12
C SER A 55 -12.85 -45.31 19.63
N SER A 56 -13.88 -44.51 19.38
CA SER A 56 -15.19 -44.96 18.91
C SER A 56 -15.34 -44.97 17.38
N GLY A 57 -14.34 -44.48 16.63
CA GLY A 57 -14.38 -44.45 15.17
C GLY A 57 -13.74 -43.21 14.57
N CYS A 58 -13.89 -43.02 13.26
CA CYS A 58 -13.35 -41.88 12.54
C CYS A 58 -14.46 -41.09 11.84
N SER A 59 -14.34 -39.77 11.81
CA SER A 59 -15.17 -38.84 11.06
C SER A 59 -14.33 -37.96 10.15
N VAL A 60 -14.90 -37.55 9.01
CA VAL A 60 -14.28 -36.56 8.12
C VAL A 60 -14.76 -35.17 8.54
N GLU A 61 -13.83 -34.32 8.91
CA GLU A 61 -14.03 -32.91 9.21
C GLU A 61 -13.64 -32.07 7.99
N THR A 62 -14.40 -31.02 7.70
CA THR A 62 -14.12 -30.15 6.57
C THR A 62 -13.76 -28.75 7.03
N SER A 63 -12.82 -28.12 6.32
CA SER A 63 -12.45 -26.72 6.56
C SER A 63 -12.32 -25.98 5.24
N VAL A 64 -12.59 -24.68 5.25
CA VAL A 64 -12.43 -23.84 4.05
C VAL A 64 -10.95 -23.55 3.83
N LYS A 65 -10.47 -23.76 2.60
CA LYS A 65 -9.13 -23.33 2.18
C LYS A 65 -9.20 -21.91 1.66
N VAL A 66 -8.48 -21.01 2.31
CA VAL A 66 -8.47 -19.58 2.00
C VAL A 66 -7.11 -19.18 1.47
N ARG A 67 -7.10 -18.39 0.38
CA ARG A 67 -5.95 -17.59 -0.03
C ARG A 67 -6.20 -16.16 0.43
N HIS A 68 -5.20 -15.57 1.07
CA HIS A 68 -5.19 -14.18 1.46
C HIS A 68 -3.76 -13.63 1.29
N PHE A 69 -3.65 -12.32 1.09
CA PHE A 69 -2.40 -11.59 1.10
C PHE A 69 -2.19 -10.97 2.50
N VAL A 70 -1.01 -11.17 3.08
CA VAL A 70 -0.62 -10.57 4.36
C VAL A 70 0.50 -9.58 4.07
N PRO A 71 0.26 -8.27 4.17
CA PRO A 71 1.33 -7.28 4.08
C PRO A 71 2.17 -7.33 5.36
N ASP A 72 3.38 -7.87 5.27
CA ASP A 72 4.34 -8.02 6.36
C ASP A 72 5.37 -6.89 6.43
N ALA A 73 5.44 -6.04 5.39
CA ALA A 73 6.34 -4.91 5.32
C ALA A 73 5.69 -3.66 4.72
N VAL A 74 6.11 -2.49 5.22
CA VAL A 74 5.77 -1.18 4.67
C VAL A 74 7.06 -0.50 4.25
N VAL A 75 7.17 -0.13 2.97
CA VAL A 75 8.34 0.56 2.42
C VAL A 75 8.00 2.03 2.21
N SER A 76 8.75 2.91 2.86
CA SER A 76 8.62 4.36 2.70
C SER A 76 9.73 4.89 1.79
N SER A 77 9.35 5.54 0.69
CA SER A 77 10.28 6.26 -0.19
C SER A 77 10.01 7.76 -0.10
N TYR A 78 11.04 8.54 0.19
CA TYR A 78 10.96 10.00 0.36
C TYR A 78 12.33 10.62 0.02
N ALA A 79 12.31 11.83 -0.55
CA ALA A 79 13.52 12.47 -1.07
C ALA A 79 14.48 12.99 0.02
N ASN A 80 13.91 13.50 1.12
CA ASN A 80 14.67 14.20 2.15
C ASN A 80 14.57 13.47 3.50
N THR A 81 15.70 13.37 4.19
CA THR A 81 15.72 12.89 5.58
C THR A 81 14.78 13.73 6.45
N GLY A 82 14.04 13.08 7.35
CA GLY A 82 13.02 13.73 8.17
C GLY A 82 11.69 13.99 7.46
N ALA A 83 11.58 13.72 6.15
CA ALA A 83 10.35 13.92 5.39
C ALA A 83 9.53 12.65 5.15
N ASN A 84 9.75 11.59 5.95
CA ASN A 84 8.88 10.41 5.90
C ASN A 84 7.43 10.83 6.24
N PRO A 85 6.44 10.58 5.37
CA PRO A 85 5.05 10.92 5.65
C PRO A 85 4.44 10.13 6.80
N TRP A 86 4.99 8.96 7.14
CA TRP A 86 4.56 8.15 8.28
C TRP A 86 5.09 8.72 9.60
N LEU A 87 4.21 9.42 10.33
CA LEU A 87 4.56 10.25 11.47
C LEU A 87 5.28 9.50 12.60
N GLU A 88 4.80 8.30 12.91
CA GLU A 88 5.27 7.50 14.03
C GLU A 88 6.70 6.97 13.80
N VAL A 89 7.08 6.72 12.54
CA VAL A 89 8.43 6.20 12.18
C VAL A 89 9.38 7.28 11.69
N ARG A 90 8.90 8.48 11.37
CA ARG A 90 9.71 9.61 10.93
C ARG A 90 10.93 9.93 11.83
N PRO A 91 10.87 9.79 13.17
CA PRO A 91 12.04 9.96 14.04
C PRO A 91 13.19 8.98 13.77
N MET A 92 12.96 7.87 13.09
CA MET A 92 14.01 6.90 12.72
C MET A 92 14.97 7.44 11.66
N SER A 93 14.57 8.49 10.95
CA SER A 93 15.35 9.15 9.90
C SER A 93 15.30 10.67 10.11
N PRO A 94 15.98 11.21 11.14
CA PRO A 94 15.91 12.65 11.44
C PRO A 94 16.52 13.49 10.30
N PRO A 95 16.14 14.78 10.17
CA PRO A 95 16.74 15.69 9.20
C PRO A 95 18.27 15.72 9.31
N ASN A 96 18.94 15.56 8.18
CA ASN A 96 20.39 15.60 8.07
C ASN A 96 20.81 16.48 6.89
N ALA A 97 21.47 17.60 7.20
CA ALA A 97 21.91 18.60 6.22
C ALA A 97 23.04 18.12 5.30
N THR A 98 23.75 17.04 5.66
CA THR A 98 24.80 16.46 4.81
C THR A 98 24.30 15.29 3.97
N ALA A 99 23.03 14.88 4.12
CA ALA A 99 22.45 13.83 3.31
C ALA A 99 22.32 14.29 1.86
N GLN A 100 22.97 13.58 0.94
CA GLN A 100 22.66 13.70 -0.47
C GLN A 100 21.25 13.12 -0.65
N GLY A 101 20.31 13.94 -1.15
CA GLY A 101 18.92 13.53 -1.34
C GLY A 101 18.84 12.23 -2.17
N GLY A 102 17.81 11.43 -1.92
CA GLY A 102 17.59 10.17 -2.61
C GLY A 102 17.26 10.36 -4.09
N GLY A 103 18.28 10.53 -4.93
CA GLY A 103 18.26 10.29 -6.38
C GLY A 103 17.31 11.17 -7.21
N ASP A 104 17.68 12.44 -7.43
CA ASP A 104 17.28 13.14 -8.66
C ASP A 104 18.11 12.58 -9.83
N GLY A 105 17.76 11.37 -10.29
CA GLY A 105 18.39 10.70 -11.42
C GLY A 105 17.98 11.22 -12.80
N THR A 106 17.73 12.53 -12.94
CA THR A 106 17.26 13.16 -14.19
C THR A 106 18.33 13.92 -14.96
N THR A 107 19.62 13.64 -14.74
CA THR A 107 20.72 14.25 -15.53
C THR A 107 20.91 13.57 -16.91
N ASN A 108 19.88 13.57 -17.76
CA ASN A 108 20.03 13.35 -19.20
C ASN A 108 19.14 14.32 -19.99
#